data_AF-A0A7W1HRN2-F1
#
_entry.id   AF-A0A7W1HRN2-F1
#
_cell.length_a   1.000
_cell.length_b   1.000
_cell.length_c   1.000
_cell.angle_alpha   90.00
_cell.angle_beta   90.00
_cell.angle_gamma   90.00
#
_symmetry.space_group_name_H-M   'P 1'
#
loop_
_entity.id
_entity.type
_entity.pdbx_description
1 polymer ?
#
loop_
_entity_poly.entity_id
_entity_poly.type
_entity_poly.pdbx_seq_one_letter_code
_entity_poly.pdbx_strand_id
1 'polypeptide(L)'
;MRMLLKWKSGLEATNGAVRTGKMREINQSLEERTQPEAAYFCMENGHRTAHIFFDLADPSQIAVIAEPLFQDVSTTVEFIPVTTTVELRRGLAQASLV
;
A
#
# COMPACT_ATOMS: atom_id res chain seq x y z
N MET A 1 -11.38 7.87 -0.46
CA MET A 1 -10.36 8.47 -1.34
C MET A 1 -9.52 7.33 -1.86
N ARG A 2 -9.38 7.18 -3.18
CA ARG A 2 -8.60 6.09 -3.74
C ARG A 2 -7.11 6.31 -3.47
N MET A 3 -6.50 5.31 -2.84
CA MET A 3 -5.10 5.32 -2.43
C MET A 3 -4.36 4.12 -3.00
N LEU A 4 -3.10 4.33 -3.33
CA LEU A 4 -2.08 3.30 -3.40
C LEU A 4 -1.34 3.27 -2.06
N LEU A 5 -1.40 2.13 -1.37
CA LEU A 5 -0.41 1.74 -0.37
C LEU A 5 0.70 0.97 -1.08
N LYS A 6 1.90 1.54 -1.06
CA LYS A 6 3.12 0.84 -1.45
C LYS A 6 3.93 0.53 -0.21
N TRP A 7 4.29 -0.75 -0.02
CA TRP A 7 5.28 -1.12 0.97
C TRP A 7 6.42 -1.89 0.33
N LYS A 8 7.64 -1.66 0.81
CA LYS A 8 8.86 -2.34 0.37
C LYS A 8 9.67 -2.74 1.59
N SER A 9 10.07 -4.00 1.67
CA SER A 9 10.66 -4.57 2.87
C SER A 9 12.11 -5.02 2.69
N GLY A 10 12.92 -4.86 3.74
CA GLY A 10 14.29 -5.38 3.80
C GLY A 10 14.31 -6.92 3.77
N LEU A 11 15.32 -7.50 3.11
CA LEU A 11 15.43 -8.96 2.93
C LEU A 11 15.52 -9.72 4.26
N GLU A 12 16.35 -9.27 5.19
CA GLU A 12 16.62 -9.99 6.44
C GLU A 12 15.39 -10.08 7.35
N ALA A 13 14.80 -8.92 7.71
CA ALA A 13 13.60 -8.85 8.55
C ALA A 13 12.43 -9.64 7.94
N THR A 14 12.22 -9.49 6.63
CA THR A 14 11.13 -10.20 5.95
C THR A 14 11.35 -11.69 5.86
N ASN A 15 12.60 -12.15 5.65
CA ASN A 15 12.89 -13.57 5.65
C ASN A 15 12.62 -14.21 7.02
N GLY A 16 12.90 -13.48 8.11
CA GLY A 16 12.48 -13.87 9.46
C GLY A 16 10.97 -13.98 9.58
N ALA A 17 10.25 -12.91 9.22
CA ALA A 17 8.78 -12.85 9.29
C ALA A 17 8.08 -13.90 8.40
N VAL A 18 8.67 -14.27 7.26
CA VAL A 18 8.16 -15.36 6.42
C VAL A 18 8.33 -16.70 7.12
N ARG A 19 9.49 -16.96 7.74
CA ARG A 19 9.76 -18.22 8.44
C ARG A 19 8.84 -18.44 9.64
N THR A 20 8.51 -17.37 10.35
CA THR A 20 7.62 -17.44 11.53
C THR A 20 6.14 -17.38 11.17
N GLY A 21 5.79 -17.17 9.89
CA GLY A 21 4.40 -17.01 9.44
C GLY A 21 3.83 -15.61 9.66
N LYS A 22 4.55 -14.73 10.36
CA LYS A 22 4.15 -13.35 10.67
C LYS A 22 3.84 -12.53 9.42
N MET A 23 4.58 -12.73 8.32
CA MET A 23 4.30 -12.03 7.06
C MET A 23 2.91 -12.36 6.50
N ARG A 24 2.43 -13.60 6.69
CA ARG A 24 1.08 -14.02 6.28
C ARG A 24 0.02 -13.30 7.11
N GLU A 25 0.23 -13.21 8.43
CA GLU A 25 -0.68 -12.50 9.35
C GLU A 25 -0.76 -11.01 9.01
N ILE A 26 0.38 -10.37 8.73
CA ILE A 26 0.43 -8.98 8.28
C ILE A 26 -0.38 -8.79 7.01
N ASN A 27 -0.18 -9.64 6.00
CA ASN A 27 -0.93 -9.54 4.74
C ASN A 27 -2.44 -9.75 4.96
N GLN A 28 -2.85 -10.69 5.81
CA GLN A 28 -4.27 -10.90 6.15
C GLN A 28 -4.86 -9.66 6.85
N SER A 29 -4.17 -9.11 7.84
CA SER A 29 -4.60 -7.87 8.50
C SER A 29 -4.68 -6.69 7.52
N LEU A 30 -3.74 -6.58 6.57
CA LEU A 30 -3.81 -5.55 5.52
C LEU A 30 -5.02 -5.75 4.63
N GLU A 31 -5.29 -6.97 4.18
CA GLU A 31 -6.45 -7.31 3.35
C GLU A 31 -7.77 -6.98 4.07
N GLU A 32 -7.91 -7.34 5.34
CA GLU A 32 -9.09 -7.03 6.17
C GLU A 32 -9.31 -5.53 6.33
N ARG A 33 -8.24 -4.77 6.59
CA ARG A 33 -8.32 -3.31 6.84
C ARG A 33 -8.50 -2.49 5.58
N THR A 34 -7.92 -2.94 4.46
CA THR A 34 -7.91 -2.17 3.22
C THR A 34 -9.02 -2.59 2.27
N GLN A 35 -9.48 -3.85 2.32
CA GLN A 35 -10.45 -4.42 1.36
C GLN A 35 -10.11 -3.99 -0.08
N PRO A 36 -8.93 -4.37 -0.57
CA PRO A 36 -8.37 -3.75 -1.76
C PRO A 36 -9.18 -4.07 -3.01
N GLU A 37 -9.32 -3.09 -3.90
CA GLU A 37 -9.85 -3.33 -5.25
C GLU A 37 -8.85 -4.10 -6.12
N ALA A 38 -7.55 -3.94 -5.81
CA ALA A 38 -6.48 -4.72 -6.40
C ALA A 38 -5.25 -4.74 -5.48
N ALA A 39 -4.58 -5.89 -5.40
CA ALA A 39 -3.30 -6.04 -4.71
C ALA A 39 -2.31 -6.80 -5.61
N TYR A 40 -1.16 -6.18 -5.88
CA TYR A 40 -0.08 -6.76 -6.66
C TYR A 40 1.17 -6.87 -5.81
N PHE A 41 1.81 -8.03 -5.86
CA PHE A 41 3.05 -8.31 -5.15
C PHE A 41 4.14 -8.53 -6.20
N CYS A 42 5.25 -7.83 -6.07
CA CYS A 42 6.33 -7.85 -7.04
C CYS A 42 7.69 -7.72 -6.35
N MET A 43 8.74 -7.83 -7.15
CA MET A 43 10.10 -7.58 -6.71
C MET A 43 10.58 -6.26 -7.32
N GLU A 44 10.97 -5.30 -6.49
CA GLU A 44 11.56 -4.04 -6.95
C GLU A 44 12.93 -3.84 -6.33
N ASN A 45 13.94 -3.63 -7.18
CA ASN A 45 15.32 -3.40 -6.75
C ASN A 45 15.81 -4.51 -5.78
N GLY A 46 15.43 -5.77 -6.03
CA GLY A 46 15.79 -6.91 -5.19
C GLY A 46 15.03 -7.05 -3.87
N HIS A 47 13.98 -6.25 -3.63
CA HIS A 47 13.17 -6.28 -2.40
C HIS A 47 11.75 -6.75 -2.69
N ARG A 48 11.09 -7.34 -1.68
CA ARG A 48 9.66 -7.66 -1.74
C ARG A 48 8.89 -6.36 -1.63
N THR A 49 7.95 -6.17 -2.55
CA THR A 49 7.14 -4.96 -2.65
C THR A 49 5.69 -5.35 -2.88
N ALA A 50 4.76 -4.62 -2.27
CA ALA A 50 3.36 -4.67 -2.63
C ALA A 50 2.86 -3.31 -3.10
N HIS A 51 1.90 -3.36 -4.01
CA HIS A 51 1.08 -2.24 -4.45
C HIS A 51 -0.38 -2.62 -4.18
N ILE A 52 -1.00 -1.94 -3.22
CA ILE A 52 -2.35 -2.22 -2.74
C ILE A 52 -3.21 -1.00 -3.03
N PHE A 53 -4.21 -1.16 -3.88
CA PHE A 53 -5.15 -0.10 -4.27
C PHE A 53 -6.44 -0.28 -3.50
N PHE A 54 -6.89 0.77 -2.80
CA PHE A 54 -8.06 0.71 -1.94
C PHE A 54 -8.68 2.09 -1.71
N ASP A 55 -9.92 2.10 -1.20
CA ASP A 55 -10.59 3.33 -0.79
C ASP A 55 -10.35 3.63 0.69
N LEU A 56 -9.60 4.70 0.96
CA LEU A 56 -9.38 5.20 2.31
C LEU A 56 -10.55 6.12 2.74
N ALA A 57 -11.28 5.71 3.77
CA ALA A 57 -12.43 6.47 4.27
C ALA A 57 -12.02 7.70 5.09
N ASP A 58 -11.00 7.56 5.96
CA ASP A 58 -10.55 8.60 6.87
C ASP A 58 -9.00 8.64 6.94
N PRO A 59 -8.35 9.81 6.86
CA PRO A 59 -6.90 9.92 6.91
C PRO A 59 -6.24 9.36 8.17
N SER A 60 -6.94 9.32 9.32
CA SER A 60 -6.36 8.73 10.55
C SER A 60 -6.07 7.23 10.41
N GLN A 61 -6.76 6.54 9.49
CA GLN A 61 -6.55 5.11 9.23
C GLN A 61 -5.18 4.82 8.62
N ILE A 62 -4.47 5.82 8.08
CA ILE A 62 -3.10 5.65 7.58
C ILE A 62 -2.20 5.09 8.68
N ALA A 63 -2.23 5.69 9.88
CA ALA A 63 -1.41 5.21 11.00
C ALA A 63 -1.79 3.78 11.40
N VAL A 64 -3.10 3.47 11.42
CA VAL A 64 -3.62 2.15 11.78
C VAL A 64 -3.17 1.06 10.79
N ILE A 65 -3.12 1.39 9.50
CA ILE A 65 -2.69 0.46 8.43
C ILE A 65 -1.16 0.33 8.39
N ALA A 66 -0.43 1.41 8.66
CA ALA A 66 1.02 1.45 8.54
C ALA A 66 1.76 0.80 9.71
N GLU A 67 1.25 0.93 10.93
CA GLU A 67 1.95 0.49 12.14
C GLU A 67 2.38 -1.00 12.12
N PRO A 68 1.54 -1.96 11.68
CA PRO A 68 1.95 -3.36 11.58
C PRO A 68 3.12 -3.61 10.61
N LEU A 69 3.24 -2.78 9.57
CA LEU A 69 4.34 -2.88 8.61
C LEU A 69 5.67 -2.40 9.23
N PHE A 70 5.61 -1.35 10.06
CA PHE A 70 6.79 -0.79 10.71
C PHE A 70 7.34 -1.70 11.81
N GLN A 71 6.47 -2.24 12.66
CA GLN A 71 6.88 -3.02 13.83
C GLN A 71 7.56 -4.34 13.46
N ASP A 72 7.11 -4.97 12.38
CA ASP A 72 7.42 -6.39 12.15
C ASP A 72 8.42 -6.64 11.01
N VAL A 73 8.60 -5.72 10.05
CA VAL A 73 9.32 -6.04 8.79
C VAL A 73 10.28 -4.97 8.25
N SER A 74 10.65 -3.93 9.03
CA SER A 74 11.60 -2.88 8.60
C SER A 74 11.30 -2.37 7.17
N THR A 75 10.06 -1.95 6.96
CA THR A 75 9.54 -1.53 5.66
C THR A 75 9.61 -0.03 5.47
N THR A 76 9.79 0.39 4.22
CA THR A 76 9.37 1.72 3.76
C THR A 76 7.92 1.62 3.30
N VAL A 77 7.10 2.60 3.71
CA VAL A 77 5.68 2.64 3.39
C VAL A 77 5.33 4.00 2.80
N GLU A 78 4.59 4.00 1.69
CA GLU A 78 4.11 5.20 1.00
C GLU A 78 2.60 5.07 0.78
N PHE A 79 1.86 6.16 1.06
CA PHE A 79 0.44 6.29 0.75
C PHE A 79 0.27 7.40 -0.28
N ILE A 80 -0.19 7.04 -1.47
CA ILE A 80 -0.24 7.93 -2.63
C ILE A 80 -1.69 8.02 -3.10
N PRO A 81 -2.33 9.20 -3.08
CA PRO A 81 -3.62 9.37 -3.75
C PRO A 81 -3.48 9.06 -5.24
N VAL A 82 -4.41 8.28 -5.78
CA VAL A 82 -4.40 7.92 -7.21
C VAL A 82 -5.71 8.30 -7.87
N THR A 83 -5.66 8.52 -9.19
CA THR A 83 -6.82 8.87 -9.99
C THR A 83 -6.97 7.89 -11.15
N THR A 84 -8.21 7.57 -11.49
CA THR A 84 -8.56 6.80 -12.69
C THR A 84 -8.44 7.67 -13.93
N THR A 85 -8.46 7.03 -15.11
CA THR A 85 -8.50 7.76 -16.39
C THR A 85 -9.68 8.73 -16.49
N VAL A 86 -10.86 8.39 -15.93
CA VAL A 86 -12.04 9.26 -15.95
C VAL A 86 -11.84 10.50 -15.09
N GLU A 87 -11.29 10.33 -13.88
CA GLU A 87 -11.00 11.43 -12.95
C GLU A 87 -9.90 12.33 -13.50
N LEU A 88 -8.83 11.75 -14.06
CA LEU A 88 -7.76 12.50 -14.72
C LEU A 88 -8.31 13.37 -15.85
N ARG A 89 -9.13 12.81 -16.75
CA ARG A 89 -9.76 13.57 -17.85
C ARG A 89 -10.62 14.72 -17.34
N ARG A 90 -11.41 14.48 -16.28
CA ARG A 90 -12.23 15.51 -15.64
C ARG A 90 -11.36 16.63 -15.07
N GLY A 91 -10.27 16.29 -14.39
CA GLY A 91 -9.31 17.23 -13.83
C GLY A 91 -8.64 18.07 -14.92
N LEU A 92 -8.16 17.45 -16.00
CA LEU A 92 -7.52 18.14 -17.12
C LEU A 92 -8.48 19.10 -17.86
N ALA A 93 -9.76 18.73 -18.01
CA ALA A 93 -10.76 19.62 -18.61
C ALA A 93 -11.00 20.89 -17.78
N GLN A 94 -10.83 20.84 -16.46
CA GLN A 94 -10.92 22.00 -15.58
C GLN A 94 -9.61 22.78 -15.50
N ALA A 95 -8.48 22.05 -15.53
CA ALA A 95 -7.14 22.63 -15.52
C ALA A 95 -6.74 23.22 -16.88
N SER A 96 -7.63 23.21 -17.87
CA SER A 96 -7.42 23.84 -19.17
C SER A 96 -7.08 25.31 -18.94
N LEU A 97 -5.77 25.58 -18.97
CA LEU A 97 -5.17 26.90 -18.94
C LEU A 97 -5.86 27.74 -20.01
N VAL A 98 -6.27 28.95 -19.62
CA VAL A 98 -6.58 30.04 -20.55
C VAL A 98 -5.42 30.21 -21.53
#